data_AF-A0A7S1D4F1-F1
#
_entry.id   AF-A0A7S1D4F1-F1
#
_cell.length_a   1.000
_cell.length_b   1.000
_cell.length_c   1.000
_cell.angle_alpha   90.00
_cell.angle_beta   90.00
_cell.angle_gamma   90.00
#
_symmetry.space_group_name_H-M   'P 1'
#
loop_
_entity.id
_entity.type
_entity.pdbx_description
1 polymer ?
#
loop_
_entity_poly.entity_id
_entity_poly.type
_entity_poly.pdbx_seq_one_letter_code
_entity_poly.pdbx_strand_id
1 'polypeptide(L)'
;CLINSAEELARLPIQQQQQQQQQQQHQEEEQQRSPVFGEEEGCFSAATLVHVETQGPTPIKELQLGDKVLSANNRYETVYSFGHRHTSTLATFLKISTNGATPLEVTPEHMIVLHDGRAIPASGLRVGDLLQKADSLASAVEITGISRITRRGVFAPFTRSGTIVVNEGIVASTFVAFHETSGNLVIGQTALPLSYQWLSWAFEAPHRITCHYFWSFCESESYDKESGISQWVYRPWKALHVLLERNEVLQYCALVLLFVLVSLAAGLEQVLTLNFFGIGVIVVVLPFVHFVWYIIGANKERKWR
;
A
#
# COMPACT_ATOMS: atom_id res chain seq x y z
N CYS A 1 49.84 4.86 -6.27
CA CYS A 1 49.88 4.67 -4.81
C CYS A 1 48.48 4.36 -4.31
N LEU A 2 48.08 3.09 -4.39
CA LEU A 2 46.89 2.61 -3.69
C LEU A 2 47.40 2.11 -2.33
N ILE A 3 47.33 2.98 -1.33
CA ILE A 3 47.48 2.56 0.06
C ILE A 3 46.22 1.73 0.35
N ASN A 4 46.39 0.48 0.77
CA ASN A 4 45.27 -0.39 1.10
C ASN A 4 44.45 0.28 2.21
N SER A 5 43.14 0.49 2.02
CA SER A 5 42.25 1.12 3.01
C SER A 5 42.30 0.44 4.38
N ALA A 6 42.65 -0.84 4.43
CA ALA A 6 42.87 -1.61 5.65
C ALA A 6 44.08 -1.12 6.49
N GLU A 7 45.17 -0.65 5.87
CA GLU A 7 46.33 -0.11 6.59
C GLU A 7 46.06 1.29 7.15
N GLU A 8 45.18 2.06 6.52
CA GLU A 8 44.81 3.41 6.96
C GLU A 8 43.83 3.36 8.14
N LEU A 9 42.88 2.41 8.12
CA LEU A 9 41.99 2.09 9.24
C LEU A 9 42.77 1.66 10.48
N ALA A 10 43.83 0.86 10.33
CA ALA A 10 44.65 0.37 11.44
C ALA A 10 45.46 1.47 12.16
N ARG A 11 45.60 2.67 11.58
CA ARG A 11 46.32 3.81 12.17
C ARG A 11 45.43 4.76 12.98
N LEU A 12 44.11 4.58 12.93
CA LEU A 12 43.16 5.42 13.65
C LEU A 12 43.09 5.07 15.15
N PRO A 13 42.78 6.04 16.03
CA PRO A 13 42.45 5.78 17.42
C PRO A 13 41.33 4.74 17.55
N ILE A 14 41.43 3.86 18.55
CA ILE A 14 40.51 2.72 18.77
C ILE A 14 39.02 3.15 18.76
N GLN A 15 38.69 4.33 19.29
CA GLN A 15 37.32 4.86 19.29
C GLN A 15 36.80 5.19 17.88
N GLN A 16 37.65 5.69 16.98
CA GLN A 16 37.26 5.97 15.59
C GLN A 16 37.14 4.69 14.77
N GLN A 17 37.99 3.69 15.04
CA GLN A 17 37.84 2.36 14.46
C GLN A 17 36.52 1.71 14.88
N GLN A 18 36.13 1.83 16.15
CA GLN A 18 34.85 1.32 16.65
C GLN A 18 33.64 2.05 16.02
N GLN A 19 33.70 3.37 15.87
CA GLN A 19 32.63 4.12 15.19
C GLN A 19 32.51 3.75 13.72
N GLN A 20 33.62 3.57 13.01
CA GLN A 20 33.59 3.17 11.60
C GLN A 20 33.15 1.72 11.43
N GLN A 21 33.52 0.82 12.34
CA GLN A 21 33.01 -0.55 12.36
C GLN A 21 31.50 -0.58 12.65
N GLN A 22 31.01 0.24 13.59
CA GLN A 22 29.57 0.37 13.84
C GLN A 22 28.83 0.95 12.63
N GLN A 23 29.39 1.95 11.96
CA GLN A 23 28.79 2.52 10.74
C GLN A 23 28.80 1.53 9.58
N GLN A 24 29.88 0.76 9.42
CA GLN A 24 29.97 -0.29 8.40
C GLN A 24 28.99 -1.43 8.69
N GLN A 25 28.89 -1.87 9.95
CA GLN A 25 27.89 -2.87 10.36
C GLN A 25 26.47 -2.38 10.11
N HIS A 26 26.16 -1.12 10.41
CA HIS A 26 24.84 -0.57 10.17
C HIS A 26 24.53 -0.42 8.67
N GLN A 27 25.52 -0.03 7.86
CA GLN A 27 25.39 0.02 6.40
C GLN A 27 25.27 -1.36 5.76
N GLU A 28 25.97 -2.37 6.29
CA GLU A 28 25.85 -3.77 5.85
C GLU A 28 24.50 -4.36 6.25
N GLU A 29 23.97 -4.03 7.43
CA GLU A 29 22.61 -4.40 7.86
C GLU A 29 21.52 -3.74 6.98
N GLU A 30 21.67 -2.45 6.62
CA GLU A 30 20.76 -1.78 5.69
C GLU A 30 20.85 -2.35 4.26
N GLN A 31 22.05 -2.71 3.79
CA GLN A 31 22.24 -3.31 2.46
C GLN A 31 21.84 -4.79 2.40
N GLN A 32 21.92 -5.53 3.51
CA GLN A 32 21.42 -6.90 3.63
C GLN A 32 19.92 -6.97 3.92
N ARG A 33 19.27 -5.85 4.23
CA ARG A 33 17.82 -5.72 4.19
C ARG A 33 17.36 -5.74 2.72
N SER A 34 17.50 -6.90 2.09
CA SER A 34 16.65 -7.27 0.96
C SER A 34 15.20 -7.06 1.39
N PRO A 35 14.28 -6.60 0.51
CA PRO A 35 12.87 -6.53 0.84
C PRO A 35 12.32 -7.96 0.90
N VAL A 36 12.69 -8.68 1.96
CA VAL A 36 11.99 -9.86 2.41
C VAL A 36 10.66 -9.31 2.91
N PHE A 37 9.61 -9.42 2.09
CA PHE A 37 8.24 -9.31 2.56
C PHE A 37 8.09 -10.32 3.70
N GLY A 38 8.04 -9.83 4.93
CA GLY A 38 8.17 -10.70 6.10
C GLY A 38 8.06 -10.03 7.46
N GLU A 39 8.32 -8.72 7.61
CA GLU A 39 8.26 -8.11 8.96
C GLU A 39 7.47 -6.79 9.09
N GLU A 40 7.24 -6.02 8.03
CA GLU A 40 6.56 -4.71 8.13
C GLU A 40 5.59 -4.50 6.95
N GLU A 41 4.51 -5.29 6.92
CA GLU A 41 3.40 -5.08 6.00
C GLU A 41 2.34 -4.17 6.64
N GLY A 42 1.84 -3.21 5.85
CA GLY A 42 0.89 -2.19 6.28
C GLY A 42 -0.41 -2.76 6.86
N CYS A 43 -0.53 -2.83 8.18
CA CYS A 43 -1.61 -3.50 8.89
C CYS A 43 -2.17 -2.66 10.03
N PHE A 44 -3.41 -2.98 10.41
CA PHE A 44 -4.02 -2.52 11.65
C PHE A 44 -3.69 -3.47 12.80
N SER A 45 -3.61 -2.93 14.02
CA SER A 45 -3.50 -3.76 15.23
C SER A 45 -4.83 -4.45 15.54
N ALA A 46 -4.75 -5.58 16.25
CA ALA A 46 -5.93 -6.34 16.70
C ALA A 46 -6.96 -5.53 17.53
N ALA A 47 -6.54 -4.40 18.12
CA ALA A 47 -7.37 -3.55 18.95
C ALA A 47 -8.13 -2.47 18.16
N THR A 48 -7.77 -2.25 16.90
CA THR A 48 -8.43 -1.28 16.02
C THR A 48 -9.91 -1.60 15.93
N LEU A 49 -10.77 -0.61 16.14
CA LEU A 49 -12.21 -0.77 16.01
C LEU A 49 -12.63 -0.40 14.58
N VAL A 50 -13.52 -1.19 14.00
CA VAL A 50 -14.23 -0.89 12.75
C VAL A 50 -15.72 -0.85 13.04
N HIS A 51 -16.53 -0.25 12.17
CA HIS A 51 -17.98 -0.29 12.33
C HIS A 51 -18.60 -1.27 11.34
N VAL A 52 -19.10 -2.40 11.81
CA VAL A 52 -19.80 -3.41 11.00
C VAL A 52 -21.29 -3.07 10.95
N GLU A 53 -21.90 -3.09 9.76
CA GLU A 53 -23.29 -2.65 9.53
C GLU A 53 -24.30 -3.33 10.47
N THR A 54 -24.10 -4.61 10.74
CA THR A 54 -25.01 -5.45 11.54
C THR A 54 -24.65 -5.53 13.02
N GLN A 55 -23.44 -5.14 13.42
CA GLN A 55 -22.90 -5.37 14.77
C GLN A 55 -22.48 -4.07 15.49
N GLY A 56 -22.30 -2.97 14.77
CA GLY A 56 -21.79 -1.72 15.33
C GLY A 56 -20.26 -1.73 15.45
N PRO A 57 -19.69 -1.06 16.47
CA PRO A 57 -18.25 -1.09 16.74
C PRO A 57 -17.75 -2.50 17.05
N THR A 58 -16.83 -3.02 16.22
CA THR A 58 -16.29 -4.36 16.30
C THR A 58 -14.75 -4.31 16.23
N PRO A 59 -14.01 -5.03 17.07
CA PRO A 59 -12.56 -5.18 16.91
C PRO A 59 -12.20 -5.81 15.57
N ILE A 60 -11.22 -5.26 14.86
CA ILE A 60 -10.85 -5.71 13.50
C ILE A 60 -10.44 -7.19 13.46
N LYS A 61 -9.94 -7.74 14.56
CA LYS A 61 -9.58 -9.16 14.69
C LYS A 61 -10.80 -10.10 14.57
N GLU A 62 -11.99 -9.61 14.89
CA GLU A 62 -13.26 -10.34 14.86
C GLU A 62 -13.97 -10.24 13.52
N LEU A 63 -13.45 -9.38 12.62
CA LEU A 63 -13.99 -9.18 11.28
C LEU A 63 -13.91 -10.47 10.45
N GLN A 64 -14.97 -10.72 9.69
CA GLN A 64 -15.11 -11.89 8.83
C GLN A 64 -15.27 -11.48 7.37
N LEU A 65 -14.90 -12.39 6.46
CA LEU A 65 -15.17 -12.20 5.04
C LEU A 65 -16.69 -12.14 4.84
N GLY A 66 -17.15 -11.18 4.05
CA GLY A 66 -18.58 -10.93 3.82
C GLY A 66 -19.18 -9.88 4.75
N ASP A 67 -18.55 -9.55 5.89
CA ASP A 67 -18.98 -8.44 6.73
C ASP A 67 -18.96 -7.13 5.95
N LYS A 68 -19.95 -6.28 6.21
CA LYS A 68 -20.04 -4.95 5.63
C LYS A 68 -19.52 -3.93 6.63
N VAL A 69 -18.43 -3.25 6.30
CA VAL A 69 -17.79 -2.26 7.18
C VAL A 69 -18.01 -0.85 6.66
N LEU A 70 -18.07 0.11 7.57
CA LEU A 70 -18.12 1.51 7.23
C LEU A 70 -16.83 1.91 6.51
N SER A 71 -17.00 2.58 5.38
CA SER A 71 -15.97 3.07 4.47
C SER A 71 -16.15 4.58 4.27
N ALA A 72 -15.25 5.22 3.53
CA ALA A 72 -15.30 6.66 3.30
C ALA A 72 -16.67 7.09 2.73
N ASN A 73 -17.06 8.35 2.99
CA ASN A 73 -18.36 8.92 2.60
C ASN A 73 -19.57 8.20 3.23
N ASN A 74 -19.41 7.62 4.42
CA ASN A 74 -20.47 6.92 5.17
C ASN A 74 -21.16 5.79 4.40
N ARG A 75 -20.39 5.03 3.59
CA ARG A 75 -20.91 3.89 2.83
C ARG A 75 -20.45 2.60 3.46
N TYR A 76 -21.32 1.59 3.50
CA TYR A 76 -20.92 0.25 3.90
C TYR A 76 -20.43 -0.55 2.70
N GLU A 77 -19.28 -1.19 2.85
CA GLU A 77 -18.65 -2.02 1.83
C GLU A 77 -18.31 -3.40 2.39
N THR A 78 -18.49 -4.42 1.56
CA THR A 78 -18.12 -5.79 1.92
C THR A 78 -16.60 -5.95 2.01
N VAL A 79 -16.15 -6.58 3.08
CA VAL A 79 -14.78 -7.09 3.24
C VAL A 79 -14.66 -8.34 2.38
N TYR A 80 -13.97 -8.24 1.26
CA TYR A 80 -13.91 -9.33 0.27
C TYR A 80 -12.67 -10.22 0.40
N SER A 81 -11.66 -9.75 1.13
CA SER A 81 -10.39 -10.45 1.36
C SER A 81 -9.68 -9.83 2.58
N PHE A 82 -8.69 -10.53 3.12
CA PHE A 82 -7.65 -9.92 3.95
C PHE A 82 -6.30 -10.06 3.23
N GLY A 83 -5.63 -8.95 2.90
CA GLY A 83 -4.27 -9.01 2.36
C GLY A 83 -3.28 -9.68 3.32
N HIS A 84 -3.46 -9.44 4.62
CA HIS A 84 -2.70 -10.04 5.72
C HIS A 84 -3.62 -10.32 6.89
N ARG A 85 -3.59 -11.56 7.41
CA ARG A 85 -4.31 -11.95 8.62
C ARG A 85 -3.47 -12.93 9.43
N HIS A 86 -2.82 -12.43 10.47
CA HIS A 86 -2.05 -13.27 11.38
C HIS A 86 -2.33 -12.87 12.82
N THR A 87 -3.01 -13.73 13.59
CA THR A 87 -3.55 -13.37 14.92
C THR A 87 -2.52 -13.36 16.06
N SER A 88 -1.45 -14.16 15.95
CA SER A 88 -0.47 -14.36 17.03
C SER A 88 0.90 -13.72 16.81
N THR A 89 1.20 -13.22 15.60
CA THR A 89 2.50 -12.62 15.28
C THR A 89 2.68 -11.30 16.04
N LEU A 90 3.90 -11.01 16.47
CA LEU A 90 4.25 -9.74 17.09
C LEU A 90 4.63 -8.75 15.99
N ALA A 91 4.05 -7.56 16.05
CA ALA A 91 4.38 -6.47 15.14
C ALA A 91 4.52 -5.15 15.89
N THR A 92 5.31 -4.24 15.32
CA THR A 92 5.49 -2.87 15.82
C THR A 92 4.53 -1.94 15.09
N PHE A 93 3.79 -1.15 15.85
CA PHE A 93 2.81 -0.20 15.35
C PHE A 93 3.20 1.22 15.78
N LEU A 94 2.83 2.19 14.95
CA LEU A 94 2.68 3.58 15.34
C LEU A 94 1.33 3.73 16.05
N LYS A 95 1.38 4.19 17.30
CA LYS A 95 0.22 4.65 18.06
C LYS A 95 0.06 6.15 17.83
N ILE A 96 -0.92 6.51 17.02
CA ILE A 96 -1.27 7.87 16.62
C ILE A 96 -2.38 8.35 17.54
N SER A 97 -2.00 9.19 18.50
CA SER A 97 -2.92 9.92 19.37
C SER A 97 -3.47 11.13 18.64
N THR A 98 -4.75 11.40 18.81
CA THR A 98 -5.42 12.54 18.19
C THR A 98 -6.15 13.38 19.22
N ASN A 99 -6.79 14.46 18.80
CA ASN A 99 -7.73 15.21 19.64
C ASN A 99 -9.09 14.49 19.83
N GLY A 100 -9.28 13.31 19.24
CA GLY A 100 -10.33 12.34 19.59
C GLY A 100 -9.94 11.45 20.77
N ALA A 101 -10.79 10.48 21.15
CA ALA A 101 -10.54 9.67 22.34
C ALA A 101 -9.67 8.42 22.07
N THR A 102 -9.91 7.72 20.95
CA THR A 102 -9.27 6.43 20.66
C THR A 102 -8.10 6.55 19.68
N PRO A 103 -6.86 6.21 20.08
CA PRO A 103 -5.68 6.29 19.22
C PRO A 103 -5.71 5.23 18.12
N LEU A 104 -5.19 5.58 16.95
CA LEU A 104 -5.02 4.65 15.83
C LEU A 104 -3.70 3.88 15.97
N GLU A 105 -3.74 2.56 15.76
CA GLU A 105 -2.57 1.67 15.86
C GLU A 105 -2.35 0.97 14.52
N VAL A 106 -1.38 1.46 13.73
CA VAL A 106 -1.07 0.96 12.38
C VAL A 106 0.43 0.79 12.19
N THR A 107 0.86 -0.12 11.32
CA THR A 107 2.29 -0.24 10.98
C THR A 107 2.75 0.94 10.11
N PRO A 108 4.06 1.24 10.04
CA PRO A 108 4.58 2.45 9.40
C PRO A 108 4.16 2.63 7.93
N GLU A 109 4.06 1.55 7.16
CA GLU A 109 3.77 1.55 5.72
C GLU A 109 2.28 1.70 5.41
N HIS A 110 1.41 1.50 6.41
CA HIS A 110 -0.03 1.54 6.24
C HIS A 110 -0.50 2.96 5.92
N MET A 111 -1.32 3.13 4.88
CA MET A 111 -1.70 4.46 4.43
C MET A 111 -2.91 5.03 5.19
N ILE A 112 -2.78 6.25 5.69
CA ILE A 112 -3.84 7.02 6.34
C ILE A 112 -4.26 8.17 5.43
N VAL A 113 -5.56 8.48 5.40
CA VAL A 113 -6.10 9.54 4.56
C VAL A 113 -6.10 10.86 5.33
N LEU A 114 -5.35 11.83 4.80
CA LEU A 114 -5.31 13.20 5.29
C LEU A 114 -6.60 13.93 4.91
N HIS A 115 -6.90 15.01 5.62
CA HIS A 115 -8.09 15.84 5.38
C HIS A 115 -8.16 16.41 3.95
N ASP A 116 -7.02 16.62 3.29
CA ASP A 116 -6.96 17.05 1.89
C ASP A 116 -7.18 15.91 0.87
N GLY A 117 -7.53 14.71 1.34
CA GLY A 117 -7.84 13.52 0.54
C GLY A 117 -6.63 12.71 0.11
N ARG A 118 -5.40 13.14 0.41
CA ARG A 118 -4.19 12.35 0.10
C ARG A 118 -4.07 11.19 1.09
N ALA A 119 -3.82 9.99 0.57
CA ALA A 119 -3.40 8.85 1.38
C ALA A 119 -1.87 8.82 1.46
N ILE A 120 -1.29 8.83 2.67
CA ILE A 120 0.16 8.74 2.88
C ILE A 120 0.50 7.66 3.91
N PRO A 121 1.69 7.03 3.87
CA PRO A 121 2.11 6.09 4.89
C PRO A 121 2.11 6.71 6.29
N ALA A 122 1.81 5.91 7.31
CA ALA A 122 1.79 6.34 8.69
C ALA A 122 3.15 6.86 9.19
N SER A 123 4.28 6.36 8.67
CA SER A 123 5.62 6.90 8.92
C SER A 123 5.82 8.33 8.40
N GLY A 124 5.02 8.77 7.44
CA GLY A 124 5.04 10.13 6.93
C GLY A 124 4.26 11.13 7.80
N LEU A 125 3.45 10.66 8.74
CA LEU A 125 2.59 11.51 9.59
C LEU A 125 3.39 12.30 10.63
N ARG A 126 2.87 13.48 10.96
CA ARG A 126 3.44 14.41 11.95
C ARG A 126 2.37 14.88 12.92
N VAL A 127 2.81 15.25 14.13
CA VAL A 127 1.94 15.97 15.08
C VAL A 127 1.50 17.29 14.43
N GLY A 128 0.21 17.59 14.53
CA GLY A 128 -0.45 18.71 13.85
C GLY A 128 -1.04 18.37 12.48
N ASP A 129 -0.76 17.20 11.90
CA ASP A 129 -1.44 16.78 10.67
C ASP A 129 -2.93 16.55 10.94
N LEU A 130 -3.73 16.85 9.91
CA LEU A 130 -5.19 16.71 9.93
C LEU A 130 -5.60 15.45 9.16
N LEU A 131 -6.26 14.53 9.85
CA LEU A 131 -6.81 13.28 9.30
C LEU A 131 -8.26 13.48 8.85
N GLN A 132 -8.64 12.78 7.79
CA GLN A 132 -10.02 12.80 7.27
C GLN A 132 -10.97 12.03 8.19
N LYS A 133 -12.15 12.62 8.46
CA LYS A 133 -13.28 11.89 9.03
C LYS A 133 -14.27 11.40 7.96
N ALA A 134 -14.98 10.32 8.29
CA ALA A 134 -16.02 9.74 7.44
C ALA A 134 -17.30 10.60 7.35
N ASP A 135 -17.60 11.36 8.41
CA ASP A 135 -18.84 12.12 8.55
C ASP A 135 -18.93 13.35 7.64
N SER A 136 -17.80 14.01 7.37
CA SER A 136 -17.73 15.15 6.45
C SER A 136 -16.29 15.45 6.03
N LEU A 137 -16.12 15.92 4.79
CA LEU A 137 -14.87 16.55 4.34
C LEU A 137 -14.60 17.89 5.06
N ALA A 138 -15.55 18.43 5.82
CA ALA A 138 -15.37 19.66 6.59
C ALA A 138 -14.88 19.40 8.04
N SER A 139 -14.95 18.15 8.52
CA SER A 139 -14.44 17.75 9.83
C SER A 139 -13.08 17.08 9.68
N ALA A 140 -12.16 17.43 10.58
CA ALA A 140 -10.82 16.85 10.64
C ALA A 140 -10.51 16.39 12.06
N VAL A 141 -9.57 15.47 12.18
CA VAL A 141 -8.98 15.03 13.44
C VAL A 141 -7.51 15.40 13.44
N GLU A 142 -7.07 16.14 14.44
CA GLU A 142 -5.67 16.57 14.52
C GLU A 142 -4.84 15.53 15.29
N ILE A 143 -3.66 15.20 14.78
CA ILE A 143 -2.70 14.35 15.47
C ILE A 143 -2.05 15.12 16.62
N THR A 144 -2.18 14.61 17.83
CA THR A 144 -1.63 15.20 19.07
C THR A 144 -0.38 14.48 19.56
N GLY A 145 -0.11 13.26 19.08
CA GLY A 145 1.08 12.51 19.46
C GLY A 145 1.29 11.27 18.60
N ILE A 146 2.54 10.87 18.43
CA ILE A 146 2.92 9.65 17.73
C ILE A 146 3.95 8.92 18.60
N SER A 147 3.72 7.64 18.86
CA SER A 147 4.63 6.79 19.63
C SER A 147 4.69 5.39 19.00
N ARG A 148 5.68 4.58 19.38
CA ARG A 148 5.77 3.17 18.95
C ARG A 148 5.26 2.25 20.04
N ILE A 149 4.53 1.21 19.63
CA ILE A 149 4.05 0.14 20.51
C ILE A 149 4.23 -1.21 19.82
N THR A 150 4.28 -2.28 20.60
CA THR A 150 4.26 -3.65 20.09
C THR A 150 2.95 -4.32 20.49
N ARG A 151 2.32 -5.00 19.54
CA ARG A 151 1.08 -5.78 19.73
C ARG A 151 1.18 -7.12 19.03
N ARG A 152 0.33 -8.06 19.46
CA ARG A 152 0.08 -9.29 18.72
C ARG A 152 -1.11 -9.09 17.79
N GLY A 153 -1.01 -9.64 16.60
CA GLY A 153 -2.10 -9.64 15.63
C GLY A 153 -1.99 -8.49 14.63
N VAL A 154 -1.96 -8.85 13.35
CA VAL A 154 -1.97 -7.94 12.20
C VAL A 154 -3.12 -8.29 11.27
N PHE A 155 -3.83 -7.26 10.80
CA PHE A 155 -5.02 -7.40 9.97
C PHE A 155 -5.04 -6.31 8.90
N ALA A 156 -5.22 -6.72 7.64
CA ALA A 156 -5.36 -5.81 6.50
C ALA A 156 -6.58 -6.23 5.66
N PRO A 157 -7.82 -5.86 6.06
CA PRO A 157 -9.02 -6.18 5.29
C PRO A 157 -9.08 -5.36 4.01
N PHE A 158 -9.55 -5.95 2.91
CA PHE A 158 -9.78 -5.25 1.65
C PHE A 158 -11.26 -4.96 1.43
N THR A 159 -11.54 -3.71 1.08
CA THR A 159 -12.86 -3.19 0.71
C THR A 159 -12.83 -2.66 -0.72
N ARG A 160 -14.00 -2.48 -1.34
CA ARG A 160 -14.08 -2.17 -2.78
C ARG A 160 -13.48 -0.82 -3.15
N SER A 161 -13.70 0.21 -2.33
CA SER A 161 -13.12 1.54 -2.50
C SER A 161 -11.63 1.59 -2.14
N GLY A 162 -11.12 0.57 -1.45
CA GLY A 162 -9.80 0.60 -0.86
C GLY A 162 -9.71 1.49 0.39
N THR A 163 -10.85 1.78 1.04
CA THR A 163 -10.90 2.59 2.26
C THR A 163 -11.76 1.94 3.33
N ILE A 164 -11.43 2.22 4.58
CA ILE A 164 -12.13 1.72 5.77
C ILE A 164 -12.16 2.81 6.84
N VAL A 165 -13.24 2.85 7.61
CA VAL A 165 -13.40 3.76 8.74
C VAL A 165 -13.07 3.04 10.02
N VAL A 166 -12.13 3.60 10.77
CA VAL A 166 -11.59 3.01 12.00
C VAL A 166 -11.76 3.95 13.19
N ASN A 167 -11.84 3.37 14.38
CA ASN A 167 -12.03 4.05 15.64
C ASN A 167 -13.20 5.07 15.57
N GLU A 168 -12.98 6.31 16.01
CA GLU A 168 -13.98 7.38 16.05
C GLU A 168 -14.14 8.10 14.70
N GLY A 169 -14.25 7.32 13.62
CA GLY A 169 -14.59 7.85 12.30
C GLY A 169 -13.41 8.27 11.42
N ILE A 170 -12.18 7.85 11.74
CA ILE A 170 -10.99 8.17 10.94
C ILE A 170 -10.99 7.33 9.67
N VAL A 171 -10.78 7.95 8.52
CA VAL A 171 -10.65 7.24 7.23
C VAL A 171 -9.21 6.76 7.05
N ALA A 172 -9.05 5.47 6.83
CA ALA A 172 -7.79 4.84 6.48
C ALA A 172 -7.89 4.15 5.12
N SER A 173 -6.75 3.97 4.46
CA SER A 173 -6.64 3.08 3.31
C SER A 173 -6.76 1.63 3.77
N THR A 174 -7.13 0.73 2.87
CA THR A 174 -6.91 -0.71 3.05
C THR A 174 -5.59 -1.18 2.44
N PHE A 175 -4.76 -0.26 1.96
CA PHE A 175 -3.51 -0.51 1.25
C PHE A 175 -2.32 0.15 1.94
N VAL A 176 -1.14 -0.11 1.38
CA VAL A 176 0.16 0.28 1.93
C VAL A 176 0.93 1.10 0.89
N ALA A 177 1.85 1.94 1.35
CA ALA A 177 2.83 2.57 0.48
C ALA A 177 4.13 1.79 0.49
N PHE A 178 4.86 1.82 -0.63
CA PHE A 178 6.20 1.24 -0.75
C PHE A 178 7.31 2.29 -0.63
N HIS A 179 6.98 3.45 -0.07
CA HIS A 179 7.90 4.55 0.21
C HIS A 179 7.65 5.05 1.63
N GLU A 180 8.70 5.45 2.35
CA GLU A 180 8.61 5.79 3.78
C GLU A 180 7.68 6.98 4.07
N THR A 181 7.63 7.95 3.16
CA THR A 181 6.93 9.23 3.42
C THR A 181 5.97 9.66 2.30
N SER A 182 5.97 8.96 1.16
CA SER A 182 5.24 9.39 -0.02
C SER A 182 4.06 8.47 -0.25
N GLY A 183 2.87 9.06 -0.37
CA GLY A 183 1.68 8.37 -0.86
C GLY A 183 1.71 8.07 -2.36
N ASN A 184 2.70 8.62 -3.07
CA ASN A 184 2.87 8.48 -4.52
C ASN A 184 4.10 7.62 -4.85
N LEU A 185 4.02 6.93 -5.99
CA LEU A 185 5.11 6.16 -6.56
C LEU A 185 6.33 7.06 -6.79
N VAL A 186 7.44 6.67 -6.18
CA VAL A 186 8.73 7.34 -6.34
C VAL A 186 9.64 6.48 -7.21
N ILE A 187 10.23 7.07 -8.25
CA ILE A 187 11.26 6.43 -9.08
C ILE A 187 12.52 7.29 -9.01
N GLY A 188 13.60 6.72 -8.49
CA GLY A 188 14.79 7.48 -8.16
C GLY A 188 14.47 8.58 -7.13
N GLN A 189 14.61 9.84 -7.53
CA GLN A 189 14.31 11.01 -6.67
C GLN A 189 13.03 11.74 -7.08
N THR A 190 12.25 11.18 -8.01
CA THR A 190 11.06 11.84 -8.57
C THR A 190 9.80 11.14 -8.10
N ALA A 191 8.93 11.87 -7.39
CA ALA A 191 7.57 11.44 -7.10
C ALA A 191 6.69 11.67 -8.33
N LEU A 192 6.13 10.59 -8.87
CA LEU A 192 5.19 10.65 -9.99
C LEU A 192 3.78 11.01 -9.48
N PRO A 193 2.91 11.60 -10.31
CA PRO A 193 1.52 11.86 -9.95
C PRO A 193 0.66 10.57 -9.98
N LEU A 194 1.18 9.49 -9.42
CA LEU A 194 0.54 8.18 -9.36
C LEU A 194 0.55 7.70 -7.91
N SER A 195 -0.61 7.70 -7.26
CA SER A 195 -0.70 7.29 -5.86
C SER A 195 -0.61 5.77 -5.69
N TYR A 196 0.00 5.33 -4.59
CA TYR A 196 -0.04 3.92 -4.18
C TYR A 196 -1.48 3.46 -3.93
N GLN A 197 -2.36 4.34 -3.46
CA GLN A 197 -3.79 4.07 -3.34
C GLN A 197 -4.39 3.58 -4.67
N TRP A 198 -4.19 4.33 -5.75
CA TRP A 198 -4.72 3.95 -7.06
C TRP A 198 -4.01 2.72 -7.62
N LEU A 199 -2.70 2.64 -7.44
CA LEU A 199 -1.91 1.51 -7.91
C LEU A 199 -2.38 0.20 -7.28
N SER A 200 -2.45 0.13 -5.95
CA SER A 200 -2.95 -1.04 -5.24
C SER A 200 -4.40 -1.35 -5.59
N TRP A 201 -5.26 -0.32 -5.68
CA TRP A 201 -6.64 -0.50 -6.10
C TRP A 201 -6.76 -1.13 -7.50
N ALA A 202 -5.96 -0.66 -8.46
CA ALA A 202 -5.93 -1.18 -9.81
C ALA A 202 -5.40 -2.62 -9.85
N PHE A 203 -4.29 -2.90 -9.18
CA PHE A 203 -3.68 -4.23 -9.12
C PHE A 203 -4.60 -5.27 -8.47
N GLU A 204 -5.42 -4.87 -7.49
CA GLU A 204 -6.42 -5.72 -6.86
C GLU A 204 -7.72 -5.86 -7.69
N ALA A 205 -7.88 -5.16 -8.82
CA ALA A 205 -9.11 -5.21 -9.61
C ALA A 205 -9.49 -6.62 -10.10
N PRO A 206 -8.57 -7.46 -10.63
CA PRO A 206 -8.92 -8.83 -11.02
C PRO A 206 -9.47 -9.65 -9.85
N HIS A 207 -8.81 -9.57 -8.68
CA HIS A 207 -9.23 -10.27 -7.47
C HIS A 207 -10.60 -9.79 -6.99
N ARG A 208 -10.80 -8.47 -6.94
CA ARG A 208 -12.06 -7.86 -6.55
C ARG A 208 -13.21 -8.20 -7.49
N ILE A 209 -12.98 -8.21 -8.81
CA ILE A 209 -13.96 -8.69 -9.81
C ILE A 209 -14.31 -10.16 -9.53
N THR A 210 -13.30 -11.00 -9.31
CA THR A 210 -13.52 -12.43 -9.00
C THR A 210 -14.37 -12.59 -7.75
N CYS A 211 -14.07 -11.90 -6.65
CA CYS A 211 -14.87 -12.00 -5.43
C CYS A 211 -16.28 -11.41 -5.58
N HIS A 212 -16.46 -10.38 -6.41
CA HIS A 212 -17.78 -9.78 -6.64
C HIS A 212 -18.73 -10.71 -7.40
N TYR A 213 -18.25 -11.35 -8.48
CA TYR A 213 -19.09 -12.20 -9.34
C TYR A 213 -19.07 -13.68 -8.95
N PHE A 214 -17.99 -14.14 -8.32
CA PHE A 214 -17.75 -15.54 -7.98
C PHE A 214 -17.35 -15.67 -6.51
N TRP A 215 -18.21 -15.16 -5.61
CA TRP A 215 -17.97 -15.11 -4.16
C TRP A 215 -17.53 -16.43 -3.54
N SER A 216 -17.99 -17.58 -4.06
CA SER A 216 -17.60 -18.90 -3.57
C SER A 216 -16.09 -19.17 -3.58
N PHE A 217 -15.32 -18.50 -4.44
CA PHE A 217 -13.85 -18.58 -4.44
C PHE A 217 -13.19 -17.74 -3.35
N CYS A 218 -13.90 -16.76 -2.78
CA CYS A 218 -13.38 -15.82 -1.79
C CYS A 218 -13.96 -16.03 -0.40
N GLU A 219 -15.07 -16.75 -0.24
CA GLU A 219 -15.66 -17.06 1.07
C GLU A 219 -14.70 -17.82 1.99
N SER A 220 -13.84 -18.66 1.42
CA SER A 220 -12.79 -19.40 2.13
C SER A 220 -11.41 -19.06 1.57
N GLU A 221 -10.92 -17.88 1.93
CA GLU A 221 -9.57 -17.44 1.55
C GLU A 221 -8.48 -18.26 2.28
N SER A 222 -7.37 -18.50 1.59
CA SER A 222 -6.22 -19.21 2.13
C SER A 222 -5.07 -18.25 2.40
N TYR A 223 -4.43 -18.43 3.55
CA TYR A 223 -3.29 -17.64 4.00
C TYR A 223 -2.06 -18.53 4.11
N ASP A 224 -0.90 -17.96 3.81
CA ASP A 224 0.36 -18.62 4.12
C ASP A 224 0.48 -18.87 5.63
N LYS A 225 0.95 -20.06 6.03
CA LYS A 225 0.88 -20.49 7.44
C LYS A 225 1.87 -19.77 8.35
N GLU A 226 2.98 -19.31 7.78
CA GLU A 226 4.06 -18.68 8.55
C GLU A 226 3.88 -17.17 8.58
N SER A 227 3.62 -16.57 7.42
CA SER A 227 3.46 -15.12 7.29
C SER A 227 2.03 -14.65 7.55
N GLY A 228 1.00 -15.45 7.25
CA GLY A 228 -0.41 -15.05 7.32
C GLY A 228 -0.89 -14.19 6.15
N ILE A 229 -0.06 -14.02 5.12
CA ILE A 229 -0.37 -13.24 3.91
C ILE A 229 -1.34 -14.03 3.04
N SER A 230 -2.34 -13.37 2.45
CA SER A 230 -3.25 -14.01 1.51
C SER A 230 -2.50 -14.56 0.29
N GLN A 231 -2.89 -15.73 -0.17
CA GLN A 231 -2.35 -16.32 -1.40
C GLN A 231 -2.64 -15.46 -2.64
N TRP A 232 -3.67 -14.60 -2.60
CA TRP A 232 -3.96 -13.61 -3.64
C TRP A 232 -2.93 -12.49 -3.72
N VAL A 233 -2.25 -12.19 -2.62
CA VAL A 233 -1.17 -11.19 -2.55
C VAL A 233 0.18 -11.86 -2.74
N TYR A 234 0.43 -12.96 -2.01
CA TYR A 234 1.71 -13.66 -1.97
C TYR A 234 2.15 -14.19 -3.34
N ARG A 235 1.24 -14.79 -4.12
CA ARG A 235 1.61 -15.41 -5.42
C ARG A 235 1.94 -14.38 -6.49
N PRO A 236 1.12 -13.34 -6.76
CA PRO A 236 1.50 -12.30 -7.72
C PRO A 236 2.77 -11.56 -7.31
N TRP A 237 2.93 -11.27 -6.01
CA TRP A 237 4.16 -10.68 -5.47
C TRP A 237 5.39 -11.53 -5.79
N LYS A 238 5.34 -12.84 -5.50
CA LYS A 238 6.45 -13.77 -5.77
C LYS A 238 6.75 -13.87 -7.27
N ALA A 239 5.71 -13.91 -8.10
CA ALA A 239 5.86 -13.92 -9.55
C ALA A 239 6.51 -12.62 -10.06
N LEU A 240 6.12 -11.47 -9.50
CA LEU A 240 6.74 -10.18 -9.80
C LEU A 240 8.22 -10.15 -9.39
N HIS A 241 8.58 -10.69 -8.22
CA HIS A 241 9.99 -10.77 -7.78
C HIS A 241 10.83 -11.59 -8.75
N VAL A 242 10.35 -12.78 -9.11
CA VAL A 242 11.03 -13.64 -10.11
C VAL A 242 11.14 -12.93 -11.47
N LEU A 243 10.17 -12.10 -11.83
CA LEU A 243 10.22 -11.30 -13.06
C LEU A 243 11.27 -10.18 -12.98
N LEU A 244 11.41 -9.51 -11.85
CA LEU A 244 12.40 -8.46 -11.62
C LEU A 244 13.84 -8.98 -11.65
N GLU A 245 14.05 -10.28 -11.44
CA GLU A 245 15.35 -10.95 -11.58
C GLU A 245 15.69 -11.36 -13.03
N ARG A 246 14.81 -11.09 -14.01
CA ARG A 246 15.07 -11.39 -15.43
C ARG A 246 15.85 -10.27 -16.11
N ASN A 247 16.23 -10.49 -17.38
CA ASN A 247 16.90 -9.47 -18.15
C ASN A 247 16.00 -8.23 -18.36
N GLU A 248 16.64 -7.07 -18.54
CA GLU A 248 15.94 -5.77 -18.55
C GLU A 248 14.87 -5.67 -19.63
N VAL A 249 15.11 -6.27 -20.81
CA VAL A 249 14.15 -6.25 -21.92
C VAL A 249 12.89 -7.06 -21.59
N LEU A 250 13.04 -8.28 -21.05
CA LEU A 250 11.90 -9.10 -20.68
C LEU A 250 11.14 -8.49 -19.51
N GLN A 251 11.86 -7.97 -18.50
CA GLN A 251 11.28 -7.25 -17.38
C GLN A 251 10.43 -6.08 -17.87
N TYR A 252 10.97 -5.23 -18.74
CA TYR A 252 10.25 -4.08 -19.28
C TYR A 252 8.99 -4.50 -20.05
N CYS A 253 9.12 -5.44 -20.99
CA CYS A 253 7.99 -5.94 -21.77
C CYS A 253 6.88 -6.53 -20.89
N ALA A 254 7.26 -7.30 -19.87
CA ALA A 254 6.31 -7.92 -18.96
C ALA A 254 5.64 -6.91 -18.01
N LEU A 255 6.37 -5.91 -17.51
CA LEU A 255 5.81 -4.85 -16.68
C LEU A 255 4.83 -3.97 -17.48
N VAL A 256 5.16 -3.65 -18.73
CA VAL A 256 4.24 -2.93 -19.63
C VAL A 256 2.98 -3.75 -19.88
N LEU A 257 3.12 -5.04 -20.19
CA LEU A 257 1.98 -5.93 -20.37
C LEU A 257 1.12 -6.02 -19.11
N LEU A 258 1.74 -6.19 -17.94
CA LEU A 258 1.06 -6.23 -16.64
C LEU A 258 0.29 -4.95 -16.38
N PHE A 259 0.91 -3.79 -16.60
CA PHE A 259 0.26 -2.50 -16.43
C PHE A 259 -0.95 -2.33 -17.35
N VAL A 260 -0.85 -2.76 -18.62
CA VAL A 260 -1.98 -2.75 -19.56
C VAL A 260 -3.11 -3.66 -19.08
N LEU A 261 -2.81 -4.89 -18.68
CA LEU A 261 -3.81 -5.85 -18.21
C LEU A 261 -4.52 -5.37 -16.94
N VAL A 262 -3.76 -4.85 -15.98
CA VAL A 262 -4.29 -4.27 -14.73
C VAL A 262 -5.18 -3.05 -15.03
N SER A 263 -4.74 -2.16 -15.92
CA SER A 263 -5.53 -0.99 -16.31
C SER A 263 -6.83 -1.38 -17.02
N LEU A 264 -6.80 -2.40 -17.88
CA LEU A 264 -7.99 -2.93 -18.54
C LEU A 264 -8.96 -3.56 -17.53
N ALA A 265 -8.45 -4.34 -16.57
CA ALA A 265 -9.28 -4.94 -15.52
C ALA A 265 -9.93 -3.87 -14.63
N ALA A 266 -9.16 -2.87 -14.20
CA ALA A 266 -9.67 -1.73 -13.44
C ALA A 266 -10.74 -0.94 -14.21
N GLY A 267 -10.51 -0.69 -15.50
CA GLY A 267 -11.48 -0.05 -16.40
C GLY A 267 -12.75 -0.88 -16.57
N LEU A 268 -12.62 -2.20 -16.76
CA LEU A 268 -13.74 -3.13 -16.85
C LEU A 268 -14.56 -3.12 -15.56
N GLU A 269 -13.92 -3.15 -14.38
CA GLU A 269 -14.63 -3.07 -13.10
C GLU A 269 -15.46 -1.78 -12.99
N GLN A 270 -14.91 -0.64 -13.39
CA GLN A 270 -15.64 0.63 -13.38
C GLN A 270 -16.88 0.57 -14.28
N VAL A 271 -16.76 -0.02 -15.47
CA VAL A 271 -17.90 -0.23 -16.38
C VAL A 271 -18.95 -1.17 -15.79
N LEU A 272 -18.49 -2.25 -15.14
CA LEU A 272 -19.35 -3.27 -14.56
C LEU A 272 -20.11 -2.78 -13.32
N THR A 273 -19.53 -1.84 -12.58
CA THR A 273 -20.05 -1.41 -11.28
C THR A 273 -20.73 -0.03 -11.30
N LEU A 274 -20.48 0.78 -12.33
CA LEU A 274 -21.27 1.97 -12.63
C LEU A 274 -22.35 1.57 -13.62
N ASN A 275 -23.60 1.56 -13.17
CA ASN A 275 -24.75 1.15 -13.97
C ASN A 275 -25.13 2.16 -15.08
N PHE A 276 -24.18 2.82 -15.75
CA PHE A 276 -24.44 3.72 -16.88
C PHE A 276 -23.31 3.76 -17.94
N PHE A 277 -23.73 3.50 -19.17
CA PHE A 277 -23.09 3.83 -20.44
C PHE A 277 -22.22 5.10 -20.42
N GLY A 278 -20.96 4.98 -20.84
CA GLY A 278 -20.20 6.08 -21.45
C GLY A 278 -19.37 6.95 -20.50
N ILE A 279 -18.07 6.63 -20.38
CA ILE A 279 -16.93 7.57 -20.20
C ILE A 279 -15.60 6.77 -20.27
N GLY A 280 -15.60 5.46 -19.97
CA GLY A 280 -14.38 4.63 -19.95
C GLY A 280 -13.60 4.54 -21.27
N VAL A 281 -14.24 4.78 -22.42
CA VAL A 281 -13.56 4.81 -23.72
C VAL A 281 -12.74 6.10 -23.93
N ILE A 282 -13.08 7.20 -23.26
CA ILE A 282 -12.47 8.52 -23.51
C ILE A 282 -11.16 8.68 -22.72
N VAL A 283 -11.05 8.09 -21.52
CA VAL A 283 -9.90 8.34 -20.62
C VAL A 283 -8.68 7.48 -20.93
N VAL A 284 -8.84 6.27 -21.48
CA VAL A 284 -7.71 5.37 -21.77
C VAL A 284 -7.33 5.40 -23.25
N VAL A 285 -8.32 5.45 -24.16
CA VAL A 285 -8.05 5.37 -25.59
C VAL A 285 -7.49 6.68 -26.13
N LEU A 286 -7.97 7.84 -25.70
CA LEU A 286 -7.49 9.12 -26.25
C LEU A 286 -6.04 9.44 -25.88
N PRO A 287 -5.57 9.26 -24.63
CA PRO A 287 -4.15 9.45 -24.31
C PRO A 287 -3.26 8.41 -25.00
N PHE A 288 -3.73 7.17 -25.13
CA PHE A 288 -2.99 6.12 -25.84
C PHE A 288 -2.90 6.40 -27.35
N VAL A 289 -4.00 6.84 -27.98
CA VAL A 289 -4.02 7.26 -29.39
C VAL A 289 -3.16 8.50 -29.60
N HIS A 290 -3.19 9.46 -28.67
CA HIS A 290 -2.33 10.64 -28.72
C HIS A 290 -0.85 10.27 -28.55
N PHE A 291 -0.52 9.35 -27.66
CA PHE A 291 0.83 8.82 -27.47
C PHE A 291 1.32 8.06 -28.72
N VAL A 292 0.49 7.20 -29.30
CA VAL A 292 0.80 6.45 -30.53
C VAL A 292 0.96 7.42 -31.72
N TRP A 293 0.09 8.43 -31.85
CA TRP A 293 0.21 9.46 -32.89
C TRP A 293 1.48 10.30 -32.72
N TYR A 294 1.84 10.66 -31.49
CA TYR A 294 3.09 11.36 -31.17
C TYR A 294 4.33 10.53 -31.55
N ILE A 295 4.34 9.23 -31.22
CA ILE A 295 5.43 8.31 -31.59
C ILE A 295 5.54 8.16 -33.12
N ILE A 296 4.42 8.02 -33.83
CA ILE A 296 4.40 7.89 -35.29
C ILE A 296 4.82 9.21 -35.97
N GLY A 297 4.34 10.35 -35.46
CA GLY A 297 4.70 11.68 -35.94
C GLY A 297 6.19 12.00 -35.77
N ALA A 298 6.74 11.70 -34.59
CA ALA A 298 8.16 11.87 -34.28
C ALA A 298 9.09 10.97 -35.13
N ASN A 299 8.56 9.88 -35.70
CA ASN A 299 9.30 9.00 -36.60
C ASN A 299 9.29 9.49 -38.05
N LYS A 300 8.31 10.32 -38.43
CA LYS A 300 8.22 10.91 -39.77
C LYS A 300 9.23 12.04 -39.97
N GLU A 301 9.51 12.84 -38.93
CA GLU A 301 10.51 13.92 -39.02
C GLU A 301 11.96 13.44 -39.10
N ARG A 302 12.26 12.23 -38.61
CA ARG A 302 13.60 11.63 -38.71
C ARG A 302 13.96 11.05 -40.08
N LYS A 303 13.00 10.94 -41.00
CA LYS A 303 13.24 10.45 -42.37
C LYS A 303 13.45 11.57 -43.40
N TRP A 304 13.36 12.84 -42.99
CA TRP A 304 13.51 14.00 -43.88
C TRP A 304 14.60 15.00 -43.41
N ARG A 305 15.47 14.58 -42.49
CA ARG A 305 16.72 15.29 -42.15
C ARG A 305 17.91 14.42 -42.48
#